data_AF-A0A8J5XD71-F1
#
_entry.id   AF-A0A8J5XD71-F1
#
_cell.length_a   1.000
_cell.length_b   1.000
_cell.length_c   1.000
_cell.angle_alpha   90.00
_cell.angle_beta   90.00
_cell.angle_gamma   90.00
#
_symmetry.space_group_name_H-M   'P 1'
#
loop_
_entity.id
_entity.type
_entity.pdbx_description
1 polymer ?
#
loop_
_entity_poly.entity_id
_entity_poly.type
_entity_poly.pdbx_seq_one_letter_code
_entity_poly.pdbx_strand_id
1 'polypeptide(L)'
;MLTSVGVLDALIVAATQGRVSRALPTDARGAVACSLRAAGAPVRGSLPAVRAPARTAPQVGDGARPMAGGREPASSALPTAVLPLFDIGANLLDPMFGGVYNGKQAHEPDLDRVLGRAAAAGVRDLVVTAGSLVDSRRALALVRALRGSSPVRLSCTVGVHPTRCTEFEDGNAPTTVAQLLELARDGMADGSVVAIGEIGLDFDRLHFCPRDVQQRHFDAQLELAHQTGLPLFLHNRNTSGVFTAAVRARRSLIRAGGVVHSFDGGLAELHELLELGFSIGINGCSLRTDENLRVAAHVPLDRLMLETDAPWCQVRQTHAGAKHLMTKFGEVKKESWNANACVKSRNEPCHCRQVLEVVAAVRGQPAGEVAAAARANARALFYGEPPGARC
;
A
#
# COMPACT_ATOMS: atom_id res chain seq x y z
N MET A 1 19.32 -10.59 28.95
CA MET A 1 18.62 -11.01 27.72
C MET A 1 17.17 -10.59 27.83
N LEU A 2 16.84 -9.42 27.28
CA LEU A 2 15.47 -8.94 27.12
C LEU A 2 15.13 -9.10 25.64
N THR A 3 14.00 -9.74 25.35
CA THR A 3 13.54 -10.06 23.99
C THR A 3 13.17 -8.77 23.25
N SER A 4 13.46 -8.72 21.94
CA SER A 4 13.36 -7.51 21.09
C SER A 4 11.96 -6.91 20.92
N VAL A 5 10.93 -7.52 21.54
CA VAL A 5 9.53 -7.10 21.45
C VAL A 5 9.23 -5.92 22.40
N GLY A 6 9.83 -5.90 23.60
CA GLY A 6 9.55 -4.85 24.60
C GLY A 6 10.19 -3.49 24.29
N VAL A 7 11.17 -3.45 23.38
CA VAL A 7 11.86 -2.21 22.99
C VAL A 7 11.03 -1.39 21.98
N LEU A 8 10.19 -2.05 21.18
CA LEU A 8 9.36 -1.40 20.15
C LEU A 8 8.20 -0.62 20.78
N ASP A 9 7.51 -1.20 21.78
CA ASP A 9 6.45 -0.53 22.52
C ASP A 9 6.99 0.64 23.37
N ALA A 10 8.18 0.49 23.95
CA ALA A 10 8.81 1.55 24.75
C ALA A 10 9.26 2.75 23.90
N LEU A 11 9.75 2.54 22.68
CA LEU A 11 10.18 3.61 21.78
C LEU A 11 9.01 4.42 21.21
N ILE A 12 7.87 3.76 20.95
CA ILE A 12 6.65 4.44 20.48
C ILE A 12 6.05 5.30 21.60
N VAL A 13 6.08 4.84 22.85
CA VAL A 13 5.59 5.63 24.00
C VAL A 13 6.56 6.76 24.37
N ALA A 14 7.88 6.53 24.35
CA ALA A 14 8.87 7.54 24.73
C ALA A 14 8.89 8.77 23.79
N ALA A 15 8.58 8.60 22.50
CA ALA A 15 8.50 9.70 21.55
C ALA A 15 7.30 10.63 21.76
N THR A 16 6.34 10.25 22.61
CA THR A 16 5.10 11.03 22.85
C THR A 16 5.11 11.88 24.12
N GLN A 17 6.13 11.78 24.98
CA GLN A 17 6.16 12.47 26.27
C GLN A 17 7.28 13.51 26.37
N GLY A 18 7.19 14.55 25.53
CA GLY A 18 7.87 15.83 25.78
C GLY A 18 7.17 16.58 26.91
N ARG A 19 7.83 16.68 28.07
CA ARG A 19 7.32 17.35 29.28
C ARG A 19 7.14 18.87 29.06
N VAL A 20 5.91 19.36 29.28
CA VAL A 20 5.68 20.73 29.78
C VAL A 20 4.68 20.65 30.94
N SER A 21 5.06 21.23 32.07
CA SER A 21 4.34 21.17 33.34
C SER A 21 3.58 22.47 33.60
N ARG A 22 2.25 22.42 33.78
CA ARG A 22 1.46 23.04 34.89
C ARG A 22 -0.08 23.02 34.64
N ALA A 23 -0.77 22.29 35.52
CA ALA A 23 -2.10 22.43 36.14
C ALA A 23 -3.31 23.13 35.44
N LEU A 24 -4.32 22.30 35.07
CA LEU A 24 -5.78 22.27 35.41
C LEU A 24 -6.71 23.52 35.24
N PRO A 25 -8.07 23.38 35.12
CA PRO A 25 -8.93 22.17 35.19
C PRO A 25 -10.06 21.98 34.12
N THR A 26 -10.47 20.71 33.99
CA THR A 26 -11.81 20.10 33.79
C THR A 26 -12.83 20.51 32.71
N ASP A 27 -13.39 19.43 32.12
CA ASP A 27 -14.71 19.23 31.49
C ASP A 27 -14.94 19.62 30.02
N ALA A 28 -14.96 18.60 29.13
CA ALA A 28 -16.19 18.11 28.51
C ALA A 28 -15.91 16.94 27.56
N ARG A 29 -16.69 15.87 27.72
CA ARG A 29 -16.66 14.64 26.91
C ARG A 29 -17.21 14.91 25.50
N GLY A 30 -16.56 14.36 24.47
CA GLY A 30 -17.08 14.45 23.10
C GLY A 30 -16.32 13.57 22.11
N ALA A 31 -16.36 12.25 22.30
CA ALA A 31 -15.89 11.30 21.29
C ALA A 31 -16.93 11.19 20.17
N VAL A 32 -16.63 11.74 18.99
CA VAL A 32 -17.46 11.57 17.79
C VAL A 32 -16.96 10.37 16.99
N ALA A 33 -17.61 9.23 17.18
CA ALA A 33 -17.49 8.07 16.31
C ALA A 33 -18.48 8.22 15.14
N CYS A 34 -17.99 8.50 13.93
CA CYS A 34 -18.83 8.60 12.75
C CYS A 34 -18.96 7.23 12.07
N SER A 35 -20.19 6.73 11.97
CA SER A 35 -20.56 5.46 11.34
C SER A 35 -21.15 5.74 9.96
N LEU A 36 -20.55 5.17 8.91
CA LEU A 36 -21.07 5.23 7.54
C LEU A 36 -22.19 4.17 7.37
N ARG A 37 -23.43 4.63 7.14
CA ARG A 37 -24.53 3.81 6.61
C ARG A 37 -24.67 4.08 5.11
N ALA A 38 -24.69 3.02 4.32
CA ALA A 38 -25.09 3.04 2.92
C ALA A 38 -26.62 2.85 2.80
N ALA A 39 -27.29 3.77 2.12
CA ALA A 39 -28.54 3.52 1.39
C ALA A 39 -28.20 2.83 0.06
N GLY A 40 -28.98 1.99 -0.59
CA GLY A 40 -30.32 1.43 -0.43
C GLY A 40 -30.52 0.54 -1.67
N ALA A 41 -31.12 -0.65 -1.53
CA ALA A 41 -31.40 -1.57 -2.62
C ALA A 41 -32.92 -1.84 -2.71
N PRO A 42 -33.49 -2.06 -3.91
CA PRO A 42 -34.93 -2.15 -4.08
C PRO A 42 -35.49 -3.55 -3.79
N VAL A 43 -36.77 -3.52 -3.44
CA VAL A 43 -37.67 -4.58 -3.00
C VAL A 43 -37.91 -5.64 -4.09
N ARG A 44 -37.95 -6.92 -3.71
CA ARG A 44 -38.68 -7.97 -4.43
C ARG A 44 -39.51 -8.81 -3.48
N GLY A 45 -40.78 -8.97 -3.87
CA GLY A 45 -41.84 -9.59 -3.10
C GLY A 45 -41.76 -11.11 -3.00
N SER A 46 -42.39 -11.57 -1.93
CA SER A 46 -42.57 -12.94 -1.44
C SER A 46 -43.67 -13.71 -2.16
N LEU A 47 -43.46 -15.02 -2.38
CA LEU A 47 -44.51 -16.03 -2.52
C LEU A 47 -44.11 -17.32 -1.74
N PRO A 48 -45.07 -18.08 -1.19
CA PRO A 48 -44.82 -19.02 -0.10
C PRO A 48 -44.53 -20.47 -0.55
N ALA A 49 -43.96 -21.23 0.39
CA ALA A 49 -43.51 -22.60 0.27
C ALA A 49 -44.65 -23.65 0.23
N VAL A 50 -44.46 -24.70 -0.56
CA VAL A 50 -45.24 -25.94 -0.53
C VAL A 50 -44.32 -27.09 -0.08
N ARG A 51 -44.86 -27.98 0.76
CA ARG A 51 -44.15 -29.02 1.51
C ARG A 51 -44.43 -30.43 0.95
N ALA A 52 -43.48 -31.34 1.24
CA ALA A 52 -43.58 -32.81 1.35
C ALA A 52 -43.26 -33.68 0.11
N PRO A 53 -42.91 -34.99 0.26
CA PRO A 53 -42.41 -35.74 1.44
C PRO A 53 -41.13 -36.57 1.17
N ALA A 54 -40.63 -37.19 2.25
CA ALA A 54 -39.47 -38.07 2.34
C ALA A 54 -39.60 -39.39 1.56
N ARG A 55 -38.47 -39.94 1.10
CA ARG A 55 -38.31 -41.37 0.76
C ARG A 55 -36.95 -41.91 1.17
N THR A 56 -37.01 -43.16 1.61
CA THR A 56 -36.08 -44.02 2.33
C THR A 56 -34.95 -44.61 1.49
N ALA A 57 -33.85 -44.94 2.17
CA ALA A 57 -32.71 -45.70 1.65
C ALA A 57 -32.99 -47.20 1.50
N PRO A 58 -32.14 -47.92 0.75
CA PRO A 58 -31.78 -49.30 1.11
C PRO A 58 -30.25 -49.51 1.19
N GLN A 59 -29.84 -50.32 2.17
CA GLN A 59 -28.54 -50.99 2.24
C GLN A 59 -28.62 -52.35 1.53
N VAL A 60 -27.50 -52.83 0.96
CA VAL A 60 -26.89 -54.20 0.87
C VAL A 60 -25.69 -54.06 -0.09
N GLY A 61 -24.49 -54.63 0.03
CA GLY A 61 -23.87 -55.64 0.89
C GLY A 61 -22.42 -55.91 0.40
N ASP A 62 -21.66 -56.68 1.19
CA ASP A 62 -20.23 -57.01 1.05
C ASP A 62 -19.78 -57.71 -0.26
N GLY A 63 -18.52 -57.47 -0.64
CA GLY A 63 -17.80 -58.24 -1.67
C GLY A 63 -16.29 -57.95 -1.68
N ALA A 64 -15.48 -59.01 -1.64
CA ALA A 64 -14.04 -59.03 -1.32
C ALA A 64 -13.06 -58.50 -2.41
N ARG A 65 -11.81 -58.22 -1.96
CA ARG A 65 -10.61 -57.71 -2.67
C ARG A 65 -10.12 -58.58 -3.85
N PRO A 66 -9.27 -58.02 -4.74
CA PRO A 66 -7.82 -58.29 -4.60
C PRO A 66 -6.90 -57.07 -4.85
N MET A 67 -5.66 -57.20 -4.38
CA MET A 67 -4.55 -56.24 -4.41
C MET A 67 -3.85 -56.18 -5.78
N ALA A 68 -3.49 -54.98 -6.26
CA ALA A 68 -2.31 -54.75 -7.12
C ALA A 68 -2.02 -53.25 -7.34
N GLY A 69 -0.74 -52.87 -7.21
CA GLY A 69 -0.17 -51.72 -7.93
C GLY A 69 -0.13 -50.39 -7.19
N GLY A 70 0.91 -50.17 -6.36
CA GLY A 70 1.27 -48.84 -5.89
C GLY A 70 1.60 -47.93 -7.07
N ARG A 71 0.80 -46.88 -7.26
CA ARG A 71 1.22 -45.67 -7.97
C ARG A 71 1.53 -44.63 -6.92
N GLU A 72 2.80 -44.29 -6.80
CA GLU A 72 3.22 -43.07 -6.12
C GLU A 72 2.44 -41.88 -6.72
N PRO A 73 1.83 -41.01 -5.90
CA PRO A 73 1.33 -39.75 -6.43
C PRO A 73 2.53 -38.92 -6.88
N ALA A 74 2.51 -38.50 -8.14
CA ALA A 74 3.51 -37.65 -8.76
C ALA A 74 3.85 -36.47 -7.84
N SER A 75 5.08 -36.50 -7.32
CA SER A 75 5.63 -35.48 -6.44
C SER A 75 6.04 -34.25 -7.24
N SER A 76 5.62 -33.11 -6.70
CA SER A 76 6.15 -31.75 -6.83
C SER A 76 6.26 -31.19 -8.25
N ALA A 77 5.32 -30.31 -8.59
CA ALA A 77 5.66 -29.13 -9.40
C ALA A 77 6.88 -28.47 -8.75
N LEU A 78 7.93 -28.22 -9.54
CA LEU A 78 9.06 -27.40 -9.13
C LEU A 78 8.51 -26.12 -8.47
N PRO A 79 9.01 -25.70 -7.30
CA PRO A 79 8.55 -24.45 -6.71
C PRO A 79 8.74 -23.35 -7.73
N THR A 80 7.64 -22.74 -8.18
CA THR A 80 7.66 -21.57 -9.06
C THR A 80 8.66 -20.59 -8.48
N ALA A 81 9.73 -20.27 -9.21
CA ALA A 81 10.81 -19.46 -8.69
C ALA A 81 10.26 -18.17 -8.05
N VAL A 82 10.62 -17.92 -6.79
CA VAL A 82 10.15 -16.74 -6.05
C VAL A 82 10.74 -15.50 -6.72
N LEU A 83 9.90 -14.78 -7.47
CA LEU A 83 10.31 -13.58 -8.20
C LEU A 83 10.58 -12.44 -7.21
N PRO A 84 11.75 -11.77 -7.25
CA PRO A 84 12.01 -10.60 -6.43
C PRO A 84 11.08 -9.45 -6.80
N LEU A 85 10.38 -8.89 -5.81
CA LEU A 85 9.46 -7.77 -5.96
C LEU A 85 9.92 -6.56 -5.13
N PHE A 86 9.48 -5.38 -5.56
CA PHE A 86 9.58 -4.13 -4.83
C PHE A 86 8.15 -3.62 -4.64
N ASP A 87 7.72 -3.42 -3.40
CA ASP A 87 6.44 -2.76 -3.10
C ASP A 87 6.69 -1.26 -2.85
N ILE A 88 6.38 -0.40 -3.82
CA ILE A 88 6.72 1.03 -3.74
C ILE A 88 5.84 1.82 -2.77
N GLY A 89 4.80 1.23 -2.20
CA GLY A 89 3.87 1.94 -1.33
C GLY A 89 3.04 1.01 -0.45
N ALA A 90 3.36 0.98 0.84
CA ALA A 90 2.52 0.34 1.85
C ALA A 90 2.42 1.19 3.12
N ASN A 91 1.21 1.31 3.66
CA ASN A 91 0.88 2.12 4.83
C ASN A 91 1.10 1.32 6.12
N LEU A 92 2.33 0.88 6.41
CA LEU A 92 2.63 0.00 7.55
C LEU A 92 2.37 0.62 8.93
N LEU A 93 2.13 1.94 8.99
CA LEU A 93 1.72 2.66 10.20
C LEU A 93 0.22 2.57 10.47
N ASP A 94 -0.57 1.99 9.55
CA ASP A 94 -2.00 1.87 9.71
C ASP A 94 -2.36 1.00 10.93
N PRO A 95 -3.33 1.41 11.77
CA PRO A 95 -3.72 0.68 12.97
C PRO A 95 -4.14 -0.78 12.72
N MET A 96 -4.57 -1.15 11.50
CA MET A 96 -4.92 -2.53 11.18
C MET A 96 -3.74 -3.51 11.34
N PHE A 97 -2.50 -3.07 11.15
CA PHE A 97 -1.30 -3.90 11.42
C PHE A 97 -0.95 -3.98 12.90
N GLY A 98 -1.44 -3.03 13.70
CA GLY A 98 -1.49 -3.11 15.16
C GLY A 98 -2.68 -3.92 15.69
N GLY A 99 -3.46 -4.55 14.81
CA GLY A 99 -4.65 -5.32 15.16
C GLY A 99 -5.85 -4.48 15.59
N VAL A 100 -5.85 -3.17 15.31
CA VAL A 100 -6.93 -2.24 15.65
C VAL A 100 -7.80 -1.97 14.42
N TYR A 101 -9.10 -2.22 14.55
CA TYR A 101 -10.07 -1.99 13.48
C TYR A 101 -11.21 -1.13 14.02
N ASN A 102 -11.51 -0.01 13.35
CA ASN A 102 -12.55 0.93 13.76
C ASN A 102 -12.42 1.35 15.25
N GLY A 103 -11.18 1.59 15.69
CA GLY A 103 -10.86 1.99 17.06
C GLY A 103 -10.93 0.88 18.12
N LYS A 104 -11.09 -0.39 17.73
CA LYS A 104 -11.15 -1.53 18.66
C LYS A 104 -10.04 -2.54 18.38
N GLN A 105 -9.35 -2.98 19.43
CA GLN A 105 -8.38 -4.07 19.36
C GLN A 105 -9.11 -5.38 19.03
N ALA A 106 -8.71 -6.06 17.95
CA ALA A 106 -9.28 -7.33 17.52
C ALA A 106 -8.30 -8.50 17.69
N HIS A 107 -7.00 -8.27 17.52
CA HIS A 107 -5.93 -9.25 17.71
C HIS A 107 -4.63 -8.52 18.08
N GLU A 108 -3.58 -9.24 18.47
CA GLU A 108 -2.27 -8.64 18.75
C GLU A 108 -1.63 -8.01 17.49
N PRO A 109 -0.74 -7.01 17.63
CA PRO A 109 0.05 -6.49 16.51
C PRO A 109 0.81 -7.61 15.79
N ASP A 110 0.79 -7.62 14.46
CA ASP A 110 1.32 -8.75 13.67
C ASP A 110 2.22 -8.32 12.50
N LEU A 111 2.82 -7.13 12.59
CA LEU A 111 3.65 -6.57 11.54
C LEU A 111 4.85 -7.45 11.17
N ASP A 112 5.46 -8.14 12.15
CA ASP A 112 6.52 -9.12 11.91
C ASP A 112 6.06 -10.27 11.02
N ARG A 113 4.84 -10.76 11.24
CA ARG A 113 4.20 -11.81 10.43
C ARG A 113 3.86 -11.31 9.04
N VAL A 114 3.37 -10.08 8.93
CA VAL A 114 3.07 -9.42 7.65
C VAL A 114 4.34 -9.30 6.79
N LEU A 115 5.45 -8.83 7.37
CA LEU A 115 6.74 -8.73 6.68
C LEU A 115 7.32 -10.10 6.31
N GLY A 116 7.14 -11.11 7.19
CA GLY A 116 7.50 -12.50 6.88
C GLY A 116 6.76 -13.07 5.68
N ARG A 117 5.43 -12.85 5.61
CA ARG A 117 4.61 -13.24 4.44
C ARG A 117 5.01 -12.48 3.18
N ALA A 118 5.33 -11.19 3.30
CA ALA A 118 5.81 -10.39 2.18
C ALA A 118 7.12 -10.97 1.59
N ALA A 119 8.09 -11.28 2.45
CA ALA A 119 9.35 -11.89 2.04
C ALA A 119 9.15 -13.28 1.40
N ALA A 120 8.23 -14.09 1.93
CA ALA A 120 7.89 -15.40 1.37
C ALA A 120 7.23 -15.29 -0.02
N ALA A 121 6.47 -14.22 -0.26
CA ALA A 121 5.87 -13.91 -1.57
C ALA A 121 6.86 -13.27 -2.58
N GLY A 122 8.09 -12.99 -2.15
CA GLY A 122 9.16 -12.45 -2.99
C GLY A 122 9.43 -10.96 -2.85
N VAL A 123 8.70 -10.24 -1.99
CA VAL A 123 9.02 -8.82 -1.69
C VAL A 123 10.39 -8.75 -1.02
N ARG A 124 11.29 -7.94 -1.60
CA ARG A 124 12.66 -7.74 -1.10
C ARG A 124 12.88 -6.32 -0.60
N ASP A 125 12.20 -5.37 -1.22
CA ASP A 125 12.32 -3.94 -0.97
C ASP A 125 10.88 -3.38 -0.80
N LEU A 126 10.68 -2.52 0.21
CA LEU A 126 9.38 -1.89 0.49
C LEU A 126 9.57 -0.43 0.93
N VAL A 127 8.71 0.45 0.43
CA VAL A 127 8.63 1.85 0.88
C VAL A 127 7.38 2.04 1.74
N VAL A 128 7.61 2.46 2.99
CA VAL A 128 6.57 2.82 3.96
C VAL A 128 6.11 4.23 3.67
N THR A 129 4.84 4.37 3.30
CA THR A 129 4.25 5.66 2.96
C THR A 129 3.95 6.46 4.23
N ALA A 130 4.32 7.74 4.23
CA ALA A 130 3.94 8.71 5.24
C ALA A 130 3.13 9.85 4.60
N GLY A 131 2.06 10.29 5.28
CA GLY A 131 1.15 11.31 4.77
C GLY A 131 0.99 12.55 5.65
N SER A 132 1.82 12.70 6.68
CA SER A 132 1.87 13.85 7.59
C SER A 132 3.27 14.00 8.19
N LEU A 133 3.59 15.13 8.81
CA LEU A 133 4.85 15.28 9.56
C LEU A 133 4.97 14.24 10.69
N VAL A 134 3.87 13.96 11.41
CA VAL A 134 3.87 12.97 12.50
C VAL A 134 4.09 11.56 11.95
N ASP A 135 3.41 11.19 10.88
CA ASP A 135 3.60 9.88 10.25
C ASP A 135 4.99 9.76 9.64
N SER A 136 5.56 10.83 9.09
CA SER A 136 6.93 10.84 8.57
C SER A 136 7.95 10.51 9.67
N ARG A 137 7.79 11.10 10.87
CA ARG A 137 8.65 10.78 12.03
C ARG A 137 8.49 9.33 12.47
N ARG A 138 7.26 8.83 12.50
CA ARG A 138 6.94 7.44 12.88
C ARG A 138 7.48 6.44 11.85
N ALA A 139 7.37 6.74 10.56
CA ALA A 139 7.87 5.89 9.48
C ALA A 139 9.40 5.77 9.54
N LEU A 140 10.10 6.90 9.72
CA LEU A 140 11.56 6.89 9.90
C LEU A 140 11.98 6.08 11.13
N ALA A 141 11.30 6.26 12.27
CA ALA A 141 11.57 5.50 13.48
C ALA A 141 11.33 3.99 13.28
N LEU A 142 10.23 3.61 12.61
CA LEU A 142 9.92 2.22 12.28
C LEU A 142 10.99 1.58 11.39
N VAL A 143 11.36 2.26 10.30
CA VAL A 143 12.39 1.80 9.35
C VAL A 143 13.73 1.59 10.05
N ARG A 144 14.15 2.53 10.90
CA ARG A 144 15.38 2.42 11.68
C ARG A 144 15.32 1.28 12.71
N ALA A 145 14.20 1.13 13.41
CA ALA A 145 14.02 0.09 14.43
C ALA A 145 14.04 -1.34 13.85
N LEU A 146 13.55 -1.50 12.62
CA LEU A 146 13.51 -2.80 11.92
C LEU A 146 14.72 -3.05 11.02
N ARG A 147 15.68 -2.11 10.96
CA ARG A 147 16.89 -2.25 10.16
C ARG A 147 17.72 -3.43 10.66
N GLY A 148 18.08 -4.34 9.75
CA GLY A 148 18.88 -5.53 10.04
C GLY A 148 18.10 -6.71 10.67
N SER A 149 16.86 -6.50 11.12
CA SER A 149 16.00 -7.57 11.66
C SER A 149 14.83 -7.92 10.75
N SER A 150 14.34 -6.98 9.95
CA SER A 150 13.28 -7.22 8.97
C SER A 150 13.76 -8.14 7.84
N PRO A 151 12.93 -9.11 7.38
CA PRO A 151 13.22 -9.95 6.22
C PRO A 151 13.05 -9.19 4.88
N VAL A 152 12.54 -7.96 4.92
CA VAL A 152 12.37 -7.05 3.78
C VAL A 152 13.15 -5.77 4.04
N ARG A 153 13.89 -5.24 3.06
CA ARG A 153 14.53 -3.92 3.16
C ARG A 153 13.45 -2.85 3.21
N LEU A 154 13.40 -2.09 4.30
CA LEU A 154 12.44 -1.00 4.47
C LEU A 154 13.11 0.35 4.21
N SER A 155 12.35 1.24 3.59
CA SER A 155 12.61 2.67 3.44
C SER A 155 11.28 3.42 3.63
N CYS A 156 11.28 4.74 3.71
CA CYS A 156 10.06 5.53 3.85
C CYS A 156 10.10 6.82 3.05
N THR A 157 8.93 7.42 2.89
CA THR A 157 8.77 8.77 2.34
C THR A 157 8.67 9.81 3.46
N VAL A 158 8.87 11.08 3.11
CA VAL A 158 8.59 12.23 3.99
C VAL A 158 7.75 13.25 3.24
N GLY A 159 6.61 13.64 3.79
CA GLY A 159 5.67 14.55 3.14
C GLY A 159 4.31 14.61 3.83
N VAL A 160 3.44 15.44 3.26
CA VAL A 160 2.08 15.69 3.73
C VAL A 160 1.11 15.48 2.59
N HIS A 161 0.21 14.51 2.80
CA HIS A 161 -0.81 14.10 1.86
C HIS A 161 -1.83 15.24 1.63
N PRO A 162 -2.44 15.37 0.43
CA PRO A 162 -3.45 16.40 0.16
C PRO A 162 -4.53 16.51 1.24
N THR A 163 -5.00 15.39 1.79
CA THR A 163 -6.05 15.39 2.83
C THR A 163 -5.59 15.88 4.21
N ARG A 164 -4.28 16.08 4.41
CA ARG A 164 -3.67 16.51 5.66
C ARG A 164 -3.05 17.91 5.58
N CYS A 165 -3.09 18.57 4.43
CA CYS A 165 -2.45 19.88 4.23
C CYS A 165 -2.97 21.01 5.15
N THR A 166 -4.07 20.82 5.88
CA THR A 166 -4.47 21.76 6.94
C THR A 166 -3.46 21.84 8.09
N GLU A 167 -2.60 20.82 8.28
CA GLU A 167 -1.55 20.84 9.30
C GLU A 167 -0.52 21.97 9.11
N PHE A 168 -0.36 22.46 7.87
CA PHE A 168 0.44 23.64 7.59
C PHE A 168 -0.21 24.93 8.08
N GLU A 169 -1.54 24.98 8.17
CA GLU A 169 -2.27 26.16 8.64
C GLU A 169 -2.31 26.21 10.18
N ASP A 170 -2.45 25.05 10.83
CA ASP A 170 -2.51 24.95 12.30
C ASP A 170 -1.14 25.16 12.98
N GLY A 171 -0.04 24.88 12.28
CA GLY A 171 1.34 24.86 12.82
C GLY A 171 2.26 26.00 12.38
N ASN A 172 1.75 27.00 11.64
CA ASN A 172 2.52 27.99 10.88
C ASN A 172 3.38 27.34 9.76
N ALA A 173 2.90 27.41 8.51
CA ALA A 173 3.41 26.65 7.36
C ALA A 173 4.94 26.65 7.14
N PRO A 174 5.68 27.78 7.27
CA PRO A 174 7.13 27.78 7.14
C PRO A 174 7.83 26.86 8.15
N THR A 175 7.26 26.69 9.33
CA THR A 175 7.80 25.80 10.38
C THR A 175 7.66 24.34 9.97
N THR A 176 6.49 23.93 9.48
CA THR A 176 6.24 22.54 9.07
C THR A 176 7.14 22.14 7.90
N VAL A 177 7.31 23.00 6.89
CA VAL A 177 8.22 22.75 5.76
C VAL A 177 9.68 22.59 6.25
N ALA A 178 10.14 23.45 7.15
CA ALA A 178 11.48 23.35 7.71
C ALA A 178 11.69 22.03 8.49
N GLN A 179 10.69 21.60 9.25
CA GLN A 179 10.73 20.33 9.99
C GLN A 179 10.73 19.10 9.06
N LEU A 180 9.97 19.14 7.96
CA LEU A 180 10.01 18.09 6.93
C LEU A 180 11.38 18.02 6.25
N LEU A 181 11.98 19.18 5.94
CA LEU A 181 13.32 19.26 5.36
C LEU A 181 14.40 18.68 6.28
N GLU A 182 14.36 19.04 7.56
CA GLU A 182 15.28 18.49 8.56
C GLU A 182 15.13 16.97 8.66
N LEU A 183 13.89 16.48 8.76
CA LEU A 183 13.60 15.05 8.86
C LEU A 183 14.03 14.28 7.61
N ALA A 184 13.80 14.84 6.41
CA ALA A 184 14.24 14.25 5.17
C ALA A 184 15.77 14.13 5.13
N ARG A 185 16.50 15.21 5.48
CA ARG A 185 17.98 15.20 5.51
C ARG A 185 18.54 14.20 6.52
N ASP A 186 17.93 14.09 7.71
CA ASP A 186 18.30 13.09 8.71
C ASP A 186 18.14 11.66 8.17
N GLY A 187 16.96 11.34 7.61
CA GLY A 187 16.69 10.02 7.06
C GLY A 187 17.47 9.70 5.78
N MET A 188 17.91 10.70 5.03
CA MET A 188 18.80 10.51 3.86
C MET A 188 20.19 10.03 4.27
N ALA A 189 20.69 10.45 5.44
CA ALA A 189 22.06 10.16 5.89
C ALA A 189 22.34 8.64 6.06
N ASP A 190 21.30 7.85 6.32
CA ASP A 190 21.38 6.39 6.44
C ASP A 190 20.54 5.64 5.37
N GLY A 191 20.03 6.36 4.37
CA GLY A 191 19.19 5.82 3.30
C GLY A 191 17.81 5.31 3.75
N SER A 192 17.32 5.72 4.91
CA SER A 192 15.95 5.39 5.37
C SER A 192 14.90 6.18 4.58
N VAL A 193 15.16 7.45 4.26
CA VAL A 193 14.24 8.30 3.49
C VAL A 193 14.66 8.35 2.04
N VAL A 194 13.74 8.02 1.13
CA VAL A 194 14.04 7.80 -0.29
C VAL A 194 13.18 8.60 -1.27
N ALA A 195 12.16 9.28 -0.78
CA ALA A 195 11.32 10.15 -1.60
C ALA A 195 10.65 11.25 -0.76
N ILE A 196 10.35 12.38 -1.41
CA ILE A 196 9.39 13.34 -0.88
C ILE A 196 8.00 12.91 -1.31
N GLY A 197 7.14 12.64 -0.32
CA GLY A 197 5.84 12.04 -0.52
C GLY A 197 5.25 11.49 0.78
N GLU A 198 3.99 11.14 0.83
CA GLU A 198 3.02 11.25 -0.26
C GLU A 198 2.53 12.71 -0.37
N ILE A 199 2.71 13.33 -1.55
CA ILE A 199 2.28 14.71 -1.81
C ILE A 199 1.51 14.79 -3.12
N GLY A 200 0.62 15.76 -3.27
CA GLY A 200 -0.14 15.95 -4.50
C GLY A 200 -1.53 16.50 -4.24
N LEU A 201 -2.51 16.04 -5.01
CA LEU A 201 -3.87 16.59 -5.02
C LEU A 201 -4.93 15.49 -5.04
N ASP A 202 -5.96 15.63 -4.20
CA ASP A 202 -7.11 14.72 -4.12
C ASP A 202 -8.42 15.52 -4.03
N PHE A 203 -9.10 15.67 -5.16
CA PHE A 203 -10.36 16.41 -5.24
C PHE A 203 -11.60 15.56 -4.91
N ASP A 204 -11.43 14.26 -4.68
CA ASP A 204 -12.50 13.42 -4.12
C ASP A 204 -12.59 13.55 -2.59
N ARG A 205 -11.63 14.26 -1.97
CA ARG A 205 -11.48 14.37 -0.51
C ARG A 205 -11.46 15.81 -0.01
N LEU A 206 -12.15 16.72 -0.70
CA LEU A 206 -12.23 18.14 -0.32
C LEU A 206 -12.85 18.41 1.06
N HIS A 207 -13.59 17.44 1.62
CA HIS A 207 -14.12 17.52 2.98
C HIS A 207 -13.04 17.36 4.07
N PHE A 208 -11.86 16.83 3.73
CA PHE A 208 -10.71 16.77 4.64
C PHE A 208 -9.80 17.98 4.50
N CYS A 209 -9.56 18.44 3.27
CA CYS A 209 -8.73 19.60 3.01
C CYS A 209 -9.23 20.37 1.76
N PRO A 210 -9.52 21.68 1.88
CA PRO A 210 -9.99 22.49 0.75
C PRO A 210 -9.02 22.54 -0.42
N ARG A 211 -9.57 22.73 -1.63
CA ARG A 211 -8.84 22.67 -2.90
C ARG A 211 -7.68 23.66 -2.99
N ASP A 212 -7.86 24.88 -2.48
CA ASP A 212 -6.86 25.93 -2.47
C ASP A 212 -5.71 25.62 -1.50
N VAL A 213 -6.02 25.04 -0.33
CA VAL A 213 -5.05 24.60 0.67
C VAL A 213 -4.19 23.46 0.11
N GLN A 214 -4.81 22.47 -0.55
CA GLN A 214 -4.07 21.40 -1.22
C GLN A 214 -3.08 21.92 -2.26
N GLN A 215 -3.52 22.84 -3.14
CA GLN A 215 -2.66 23.39 -4.20
C GLN A 215 -1.48 24.19 -3.64
N ARG A 216 -1.73 25.10 -2.69
CA ARG A 216 -0.67 25.91 -2.07
C ARG A 216 0.41 25.04 -1.42
N HIS A 217 0.01 24.01 -0.69
CA HIS A 217 0.95 23.16 0.05
C HIS A 217 1.53 22.03 -0.79
N PHE A 218 0.91 21.65 -1.91
CA PHE A 218 1.59 20.85 -2.93
C PHE A 218 2.75 21.63 -3.53
N ASP A 219 2.53 22.90 -3.90
CA ASP A 219 3.56 23.77 -4.45
C ASP A 219 4.75 23.97 -3.49
N ALA A 220 4.48 24.17 -2.20
CA ALA A 220 5.51 24.27 -1.17
C ALA A 220 6.34 22.99 -1.02
N GLN A 221 5.72 21.82 -1.18
CA GLN A 221 6.41 20.53 -1.07
C GLN A 221 7.20 20.15 -2.33
N LEU A 222 6.87 20.71 -3.50
CA LEU A 222 7.73 20.59 -4.69
C LEU A 222 9.07 21.30 -4.49
N GLU A 223 9.08 22.42 -3.75
CA GLU A 223 10.32 23.11 -3.36
C GLU A 223 11.13 22.27 -2.35
N LEU A 224 10.47 21.58 -1.43
CA LEU A 224 11.12 20.63 -0.51
C LEU A 224 11.87 19.51 -1.28
N ALA A 225 11.26 18.97 -2.34
CA ALA A 225 11.91 17.98 -3.19
C ALA A 225 13.11 18.55 -3.94
N HIS A 226 13.02 19.80 -4.41
CA HIS A 226 14.14 20.50 -5.03
C HIS A 226 15.35 20.61 -4.07
N GLN A 227 15.10 20.99 -2.82
CA GLN A 227 16.15 21.21 -1.82
C GLN A 227 16.80 19.92 -1.30
N THR A 228 16.08 18.80 -1.35
CA THR A 228 16.60 17.49 -0.94
C THR A 228 17.23 16.71 -2.09
N GLY A 229 16.82 16.99 -3.33
CA GLY A 229 17.24 16.22 -4.51
C GLY A 229 16.63 14.81 -4.56
N LEU A 230 15.68 14.49 -3.68
CA LEU A 230 14.97 13.22 -3.67
C LEU A 230 13.91 13.16 -4.77
N PRO A 231 13.57 11.96 -5.27
CA PRO A 231 12.44 11.77 -6.18
C PRO A 231 11.10 12.03 -5.48
N LEU A 232 10.07 12.25 -6.28
CA LEU A 232 8.71 12.47 -5.80
C LEU A 232 7.89 11.17 -5.74
N PHE A 233 7.10 11.00 -4.68
CA PHE A 233 6.04 9.99 -4.58
C PHE A 233 4.68 10.71 -4.54
N LEU A 234 3.98 10.69 -5.68
CA LEU A 234 2.94 11.66 -6.04
C LEU A 234 1.53 11.08 -6.04
N HIS A 235 0.63 11.73 -5.30
CA HIS A 235 -0.81 11.43 -5.29
C HIS A 235 -1.57 12.31 -6.28
N ASN A 236 -2.44 11.70 -7.08
CA ASN A 236 -3.32 12.45 -7.98
C ASN A 236 -4.68 11.75 -8.07
N ARG A 237 -5.76 12.42 -7.66
CA ARG A 237 -7.13 11.90 -7.74
C ARG A 237 -8.11 12.98 -8.23
N ASN A 238 -8.74 12.71 -9.38
CA ASN A 238 -9.84 13.50 -9.95
C ASN A 238 -9.54 15.01 -10.05
N THR A 239 -8.31 15.37 -10.44
CA THR A 239 -7.85 16.76 -10.38
C THR A 239 -8.14 17.57 -11.64
N SER A 240 -8.72 16.93 -12.67
CA SER A 240 -9.06 17.56 -13.96
C SER A 240 -7.90 18.37 -14.57
N GLY A 241 -6.69 17.80 -14.57
CA GLY A 241 -5.48 18.41 -15.17
C GLY A 241 -4.79 19.49 -14.30
N VAL A 242 -5.34 19.83 -13.13
CA VAL A 242 -4.70 20.81 -12.23
C VAL A 242 -3.37 20.28 -11.69
N PHE A 243 -3.31 18.98 -11.39
CA PHE A 243 -2.06 18.33 -10.98
C PHE A 243 -0.97 18.43 -12.04
N THR A 244 -1.28 18.05 -13.28
CA THR A 244 -0.29 18.06 -14.38
C THR A 244 0.12 19.48 -14.75
N ALA A 245 -0.79 20.46 -14.68
CA ALA A 245 -0.45 21.87 -14.83
C ALA A 245 0.52 22.37 -13.74
N ALA A 246 0.28 22.01 -12.47
CA ALA A 246 1.13 22.42 -11.35
C ALA A 246 2.55 21.85 -11.46
N VAL A 247 2.67 20.55 -11.80
CA VAL A 247 3.96 19.91 -12.07
C VAL A 247 4.66 20.55 -13.26
N ARG A 248 3.95 20.75 -14.38
CA ARG A 248 4.52 21.31 -15.61
C ARG A 248 5.10 22.70 -15.36
N ALA A 249 4.39 23.55 -14.60
CA ALA A 249 4.85 24.88 -14.23
C ALA A 249 6.13 24.85 -13.37
N ARG A 250 6.37 23.76 -12.63
CA ARG A 250 7.48 23.59 -11.69
C ARG A 250 8.48 22.52 -12.12
N ARG A 251 8.47 22.14 -13.40
CA ARG A 251 9.31 21.04 -13.92
C ARG A 251 10.81 21.23 -13.62
N SER A 252 11.29 22.47 -13.58
CA SER A 252 12.68 22.79 -13.24
C SER A 252 13.10 22.39 -11.81
N LEU A 253 12.13 22.26 -10.90
CA LEU A 253 12.36 21.82 -9.52
C LEU A 253 12.52 20.30 -9.43
N ILE A 254 11.93 19.55 -10.36
CA ILE A 254 11.77 18.09 -10.32
C ILE A 254 12.93 17.43 -11.08
N ARG A 255 14.10 17.39 -10.44
CA ARG A 255 15.33 16.86 -11.06
C ARG A 255 15.45 15.33 -11.00
N ALA A 256 15.06 14.73 -9.88
CA ALA A 256 15.15 13.29 -9.65
C ALA A 256 13.97 12.49 -10.25
N GLY A 257 13.01 13.17 -10.89
CA GLY A 257 11.78 12.56 -11.37
C GLY A 257 10.85 12.16 -10.23
N GLY A 258 10.03 11.15 -10.47
CA GLY A 258 9.07 10.66 -9.49
C GLY A 258 8.16 9.58 -10.05
N VAL A 259 7.27 9.10 -9.20
CA VAL A 259 6.22 8.15 -9.53
C VAL A 259 4.86 8.72 -9.15
N VAL A 260 3.90 8.66 -10.06
CA VAL A 260 2.48 8.84 -9.72
C VAL A 260 1.97 7.49 -9.25
N HIS A 261 1.80 7.37 -7.94
CA HIS A 261 1.46 6.10 -7.30
C HIS A 261 -0.07 5.88 -7.32
N SER A 262 -0.49 4.63 -7.13
CA SER A 262 -1.90 4.23 -7.03
C SER A 262 -2.76 4.77 -8.20
N PHE A 263 -2.20 4.72 -9.42
CA PHE A 263 -2.78 5.36 -10.59
C PHE A 263 -4.05 4.64 -11.05
N ASP A 264 -5.16 5.38 -11.18
CA ASP A 264 -6.43 4.87 -11.68
C ASP A 264 -7.05 5.73 -12.80
N GLY A 265 -6.26 6.67 -13.34
CA GLY A 265 -6.66 7.55 -14.43
C GLY A 265 -6.80 6.85 -15.79
N GLY A 266 -7.25 7.60 -16.78
CA GLY A 266 -7.42 7.12 -18.15
C GLY A 266 -6.13 7.18 -18.99
N LEU A 267 -6.19 6.67 -20.23
CA LEU A 267 -5.04 6.67 -21.15
C LEU A 267 -4.52 8.09 -21.46
N ALA A 268 -5.40 9.08 -21.58
CA ALA A 268 -5.00 10.46 -21.86
C ALA A 268 -4.12 11.03 -20.74
N GLU A 269 -4.51 10.81 -19.49
CA GLU A 269 -3.73 11.22 -18.32
C GLU A 269 -2.43 10.43 -18.20
N LEU A 270 -2.46 9.11 -18.47
CA LEU A 270 -1.25 8.29 -18.53
C LEU A 270 -0.22 8.89 -19.50
N HIS A 271 -0.63 9.25 -20.72
CA HIS A 271 0.27 9.85 -21.70
C HIS A 271 0.85 11.18 -21.22
N GLU A 272 0.03 12.06 -20.64
CA GLU A 272 0.50 13.33 -20.10
C GLU A 272 1.55 13.15 -18.99
N LEU A 273 1.34 12.18 -18.09
CA LEU A 273 2.28 11.88 -17.01
C LEU A 273 3.61 11.30 -17.53
N LEU A 274 3.56 10.47 -18.57
CA LEU A 274 4.75 9.91 -19.20
C LEU A 274 5.57 11.00 -19.93
N GLU A 275 4.92 11.95 -20.59
CA GLU A 275 5.58 13.10 -21.23
C GLU A 275 6.28 14.02 -20.22
N LEU A 276 5.72 14.14 -19.02
CA LEU A 276 6.34 14.83 -17.89
C LEU A 276 7.53 14.06 -17.31
N GLY A 277 7.70 12.78 -17.68
CA GLY A 277 8.83 11.93 -17.32
C GLY A 277 8.61 11.08 -16.07
N PHE A 278 7.36 10.93 -15.60
CA PHE A 278 7.07 10.14 -14.41
C PHE A 278 6.93 8.64 -14.69
N SER A 279 7.25 7.86 -13.67
CA SER A 279 6.84 6.45 -13.59
C SER A 279 5.40 6.33 -13.06
N ILE A 280 4.79 5.16 -13.25
CA ILE A 280 3.39 4.89 -12.91
C ILE A 280 3.34 3.69 -11.96
N GLY A 281 2.79 3.91 -10.77
CA GLY A 281 2.53 2.90 -9.77
C GLY A 281 1.18 2.23 -9.97
N ILE A 282 1.17 0.90 -10.00
CA ILE A 282 -0.03 0.07 -10.20
C ILE A 282 -0.26 -0.79 -8.97
N ASN A 283 -1.49 -0.76 -8.43
CA ASN A 283 -1.96 -1.64 -7.35
C ASN A 283 -3.34 -2.22 -7.67
N GLY A 284 -3.99 -2.89 -6.70
CA GLY A 284 -5.32 -3.46 -6.94
C GLY A 284 -6.46 -2.45 -7.10
N CYS A 285 -6.27 -1.16 -6.76
CA CYS A 285 -7.20 -0.09 -7.13
C CYS A 285 -7.08 0.25 -8.63
N SER A 286 -5.87 0.20 -9.19
CA SER A 286 -5.55 0.33 -10.61
C SER A 286 -6.01 -0.85 -11.49
N LEU A 287 -6.75 -1.82 -10.93
CA LEU A 287 -7.10 -3.08 -11.61
C LEU A 287 -8.59 -3.44 -11.43
N ARG A 288 -9.42 -2.45 -11.07
CA ARG A 288 -10.83 -2.64 -10.71
C ARG A 288 -11.73 -2.86 -11.92
N THR A 289 -11.55 -2.09 -12.99
CA THR A 289 -12.41 -2.10 -14.18
C THR A 289 -11.65 -2.58 -15.41
N ASP A 290 -12.36 -2.99 -16.47
CA ASP A 290 -11.72 -3.34 -17.75
C ASP A 290 -10.97 -2.15 -18.37
N GLU A 291 -11.43 -0.92 -18.13
CA GLU A 291 -10.70 0.29 -18.51
C GLU A 291 -9.37 0.40 -17.74
N ASN A 292 -9.38 0.17 -16.43
CA ASN A 292 -8.13 0.18 -15.66
C ASN A 292 -7.16 -0.92 -16.12
N LEU A 293 -7.66 -2.12 -16.46
CA LEU A 293 -6.82 -3.18 -17.03
C LEU A 293 -6.20 -2.77 -18.37
N ARG A 294 -6.98 -2.11 -19.24
CA ARG A 294 -6.48 -1.56 -20.50
C ARG A 294 -5.38 -0.53 -20.24
N VAL A 295 -5.57 0.38 -19.30
CA VAL A 295 -4.57 1.39 -18.94
C VAL A 295 -3.30 0.75 -18.40
N ALA A 296 -3.40 -0.20 -17.46
CA ALA A 296 -2.26 -0.94 -16.91
C ALA A 296 -1.45 -1.68 -18.00
N ALA A 297 -2.12 -2.18 -19.05
CA ALA A 297 -1.46 -2.80 -20.19
C ALA A 297 -0.66 -1.80 -21.06
N HIS A 298 -1.02 -0.51 -21.05
CA HIS A 298 -0.37 0.53 -21.87
C HIS A 298 0.78 1.26 -21.15
N VAL A 299 0.99 1.05 -19.85
CA VAL A 299 2.14 1.62 -19.14
C VAL A 299 3.45 1.08 -19.76
N PRO A 300 4.40 1.91 -20.19
CA PRO A 300 5.69 1.42 -20.68
C PRO A 300 6.43 0.59 -19.62
N LEU A 301 7.09 -0.49 -20.03
CA LEU A 301 7.70 -1.44 -19.10
C LEU A 301 8.84 -0.80 -18.27
N ASP A 302 9.53 0.19 -18.84
CA ASP A 302 10.60 1.01 -18.22
C ASP A 302 10.06 2.18 -17.37
N ARG A 303 8.74 2.27 -17.22
CA ARG A 303 8.03 3.26 -16.39
C ARG A 303 7.03 2.63 -15.43
N LEU A 304 6.87 1.31 -15.47
CA LEU A 304 5.96 0.56 -14.60
C LEU A 304 6.60 0.32 -13.23
N MET A 305 5.84 0.55 -12.17
CA MET A 305 6.15 0.12 -10.80
C MET A 305 4.94 -0.58 -10.17
N LEU A 306 5.18 -1.48 -9.21
CA LEU A 306 4.14 -2.23 -8.53
C LEU A 306 4.05 -1.81 -7.06
N GLU A 307 2.83 -1.76 -6.53
CA GLU A 307 2.59 -1.51 -5.12
C GLU A 307 1.34 -2.22 -4.61
N THR A 308 1.16 -2.28 -3.29
CA THR A 308 -0.06 -2.81 -2.70
C THR A 308 -1.00 -1.73 -2.20
N ASP A 309 -0.46 -0.59 -1.76
CA ASP A 309 -1.17 0.41 -0.96
C ASP A 309 -1.81 -0.23 0.30
N ALA A 310 -1.21 -1.30 0.81
CA ALA A 310 -1.73 -2.05 1.95
C ALA A 310 -1.88 -1.12 3.17
N PRO A 311 -2.97 -1.24 3.97
CA PRO A 311 -3.97 -2.32 3.99
C PRO A 311 -5.13 -2.16 2.99
N TRP A 312 -5.05 -1.19 2.07
CA TRP A 312 -6.08 -0.90 1.08
C TRP A 312 -5.84 -1.64 -0.24
N CYS A 313 -6.69 -1.38 -1.24
CA CYS A 313 -6.47 -1.81 -2.63
C CYS A 313 -6.26 -3.32 -2.86
N GLN A 314 -6.79 -4.21 -2.01
CA GLN A 314 -6.81 -5.64 -2.31
C GLN A 314 -7.56 -5.91 -3.64
N VAL A 315 -7.05 -6.79 -4.50
CA VAL A 315 -7.78 -7.27 -5.67
C VAL A 315 -8.93 -8.17 -5.20
N ARG A 316 -10.17 -7.70 -5.34
CA ARG A 316 -11.38 -8.41 -4.89
C ARG A 316 -11.98 -9.21 -6.03
N GLN A 317 -12.76 -10.24 -5.71
CA GLN A 317 -13.48 -11.08 -6.68
C GLN A 317 -14.39 -10.30 -7.64
N THR A 318 -14.85 -9.12 -7.23
CA THR A 318 -15.67 -8.23 -8.06
C THR A 318 -14.87 -7.35 -9.01
N HIS A 319 -13.53 -7.32 -8.91
CA HIS A 319 -12.68 -6.54 -9.79
C HIS A 319 -12.41 -7.30 -11.09
N ALA A 320 -12.28 -6.58 -12.21
CA ALA A 320 -11.95 -7.16 -13.50
C ALA A 320 -10.63 -7.95 -13.47
N GLY A 321 -9.64 -7.50 -12.69
CA GLY A 321 -8.35 -8.18 -12.53
C GLY A 321 -8.41 -9.54 -11.83
N ALA A 322 -9.48 -9.84 -11.08
CA ALA A 322 -9.55 -11.05 -10.25
C ALA A 322 -9.44 -12.36 -11.05
N LYS A 323 -9.86 -12.34 -12.32
CA LYS A 323 -9.79 -13.49 -13.23
C LYS A 323 -8.35 -13.92 -13.57
N HIS A 324 -7.37 -13.06 -13.30
CA HIS A 324 -5.95 -13.33 -13.56
C HIS A 324 -5.17 -13.79 -12.33
N LEU A 325 -5.82 -13.86 -11.15
CA LEU A 325 -5.16 -14.29 -9.92
C LEU A 325 -4.81 -15.77 -9.94
N MET A 326 -3.54 -16.08 -9.70
CA MET A 326 -3.05 -17.46 -9.60
C MET A 326 -2.69 -17.80 -8.15
N THR A 327 -2.02 -16.88 -7.45
CA THR A 327 -1.61 -17.06 -6.06
C THR A 327 -2.77 -16.79 -5.11
N LYS A 328 -2.96 -17.69 -4.14
CA LYS A 328 -3.93 -17.56 -3.05
C LYS A 328 -3.20 -17.56 -1.72
N PHE A 329 -3.58 -16.64 -0.85
CA PHE A 329 -3.14 -16.59 0.54
C PHE A 329 -4.25 -17.12 1.44
N GLY A 330 -3.89 -17.84 2.51
CA GLY A 330 -4.85 -18.20 3.55
C GLY A 330 -5.36 -16.95 4.24
N GLU A 331 -6.68 -16.82 4.38
CA GLU A 331 -7.32 -15.66 5.02
C GLU A 331 -8.26 -16.09 6.14
N VAL A 332 -8.23 -15.38 7.25
CA VAL A 332 -9.17 -15.55 8.37
C VAL A 332 -9.85 -14.24 8.71
N LYS A 333 -11.00 -14.30 9.38
CA LYS A 333 -11.61 -13.10 9.97
C LYS A 333 -10.69 -12.56 11.07
N LYS A 334 -10.70 -11.25 11.30
CA LYS A 334 -9.90 -10.61 12.35
C LYS A 334 -10.18 -11.17 13.76
N GLU A 335 -11.41 -11.61 14.03
CA GLU A 335 -11.81 -12.24 15.30
C GLU A 335 -11.29 -13.67 15.45
N SER A 336 -10.82 -14.27 14.35
CA SER A 336 -10.25 -15.62 14.29
C SER A 336 -8.79 -15.58 13.83
N TRP A 337 -8.13 -14.45 14.07
CA TRP A 337 -6.75 -14.21 13.66
C TRP A 337 -5.81 -15.31 14.21
N ASN A 338 -4.83 -15.68 13.41
CA ASN A 338 -3.69 -16.49 13.80
C ASN A 338 -2.47 -16.10 12.97
N ALA A 339 -1.27 -16.42 13.46
CA ALA A 339 0.00 -15.99 12.87
C ALA A 339 0.25 -16.51 11.43
N ASN A 340 -0.48 -17.54 10.98
CA ASN A 340 -0.21 -18.24 9.73
C ASN A 340 -1.11 -17.79 8.56
N ALA A 341 -2.03 -16.85 8.78
CA ALA A 341 -2.98 -16.39 7.78
C ALA A 341 -3.02 -14.86 7.69
N CYS A 342 -3.40 -14.35 6.52
CA CYS A 342 -3.75 -12.95 6.34
C CYS A 342 -5.11 -12.66 6.99
N VAL A 343 -5.37 -11.40 7.30
CA VAL A 343 -6.72 -10.97 7.72
C VAL A 343 -7.57 -10.65 6.50
N LYS A 344 -8.74 -11.27 6.42
CA LYS A 344 -9.71 -11.03 5.35
C LYS A 344 -10.02 -9.54 5.23
N SER A 345 -9.94 -9.02 4.01
CA SER A 345 -10.16 -7.60 3.67
C SER A 345 -9.12 -6.62 4.21
N ARG A 346 -8.02 -7.07 4.84
CA ARG A 346 -6.83 -6.26 5.12
C ARG A 346 -5.76 -6.66 4.12
N ASN A 347 -5.50 -5.80 3.14
CA ASN A 347 -4.44 -6.07 2.18
C ASN A 347 -3.07 -6.11 2.90
N GLU A 348 -2.10 -6.78 2.29
CA GLU A 348 -0.75 -6.94 2.86
C GLU A 348 0.28 -6.88 1.72
N PRO A 349 1.54 -6.49 2.00
CA PRO A 349 2.57 -6.42 0.96
C PRO A 349 2.82 -7.73 0.20
N CYS A 350 2.52 -8.90 0.78
CA CYS A 350 2.59 -10.18 0.06
C CYS A 350 1.66 -10.23 -1.17
N HIS A 351 0.56 -9.47 -1.17
CA HIS A 351 -0.35 -9.36 -2.29
C HIS A 351 0.21 -8.54 -3.46
N CYS A 352 1.41 -7.95 -3.34
CA CYS A 352 2.15 -7.40 -4.48
C CYS A 352 2.33 -8.47 -5.57
N ARG A 353 2.46 -9.74 -5.17
CA ARG A 353 2.47 -10.90 -6.07
C ARG A 353 1.22 -10.99 -6.93
N GLN A 354 0.04 -10.72 -6.37
CA GLN A 354 -1.22 -10.74 -7.10
C GLN A 354 -1.32 -9.57 -8.08
N VAL A 355 -0.82 -8.39 -7.71
CA VAL A 355 -0.74 -7.25 -8.64
C VAL A 355 0.14 -7.60 -9.84
N LEU A 356 1.31 -8.21 -9.61
CA LEU A 356 2.18 -8.71 -10.68
C LEU A 356 1.44 -9.69 -11.61
N GLU A 357 0.70 -10.65 -11.07
CA GLU A 357 -0.01 -11.66 -11.86
C GLU A 357 -1.02 -11.02 -12.80
N VAL A 358 -1.81 -10.07 -12.29
CA VAL A 358 -2.78 -9.34 -13.13
C VAL A 358 -2.06 -8.52 -14.20
N VAL A 359 -1.04 -7.74 -13.82
CA VAL A 359 -0.32 -6.86 -14.77
C VAL A 359 0.39 -7.67 -15.85
N ALA A 360 1.06 -8.78 -15.49
CA ALA A 360 1.70 -9.66 -16.46
C ALA A 360 0.69 -10.26 -17.45
N ALA A 361 -0.46 -10.72 -16.94
CA ALA A 361 -1.51 -11.32 -17.76
C ALA A 361 -2.11 -10.33 -18.76
N VAL A 362 -2.46 -9.10 -18.34
CA VAL A 362 -3.06 -8.10 -19.24
C VAL A 362 -2.07 -7.55 -20.28
N ARG A 363 -0.77 -7.65 -20.00
CA ARG A 363 0.30 -7.27 -20.94
C ARG A 363 0.69 -8.39 -21.89
N GLY A 364 0.26 -9.63 -21.63
CA GLY A 364 0.72 -10.81 -22.38
C GLY A 364 2.23 -11.05 -22.23
N GLN A 365 2.82 -10.65 -21.10
CA GLN A 365 4.27 -10.76 -20.85
C GLN A 365 4.57 -11.77 -19.72
N PRO A 366 5.73 -12.46 -19.74
CA PRO A 366 6.12 -13.31 -18.63
C PRO A 366 6.23 -12.52 -17.31
N ALA A 367 5.65 -13.06 -16.23
CA ALA A 367 5.68 -12.40 -14.91
C ALA A 367 7.11 -12.13 -14.42
N GLY A 368 8.09 -12.98 -14.79
CA GLY A 368 9.50 -12.77 -14.48
C GLY A 368 10.07 -11.48 -15.08
N GLU A 369 9.73 -11.17 -16.33
CA GLU A 369 10.19 -9.96 -17.02
C GLU A 369 9.55 -8.71 -16.43
N VAL A 370 8.23 -8.76 -16.17
CA VAL A 370 7.49 -7.65 -15.55
C VAL A 370 8.01 -7.37 -14.14
N ALA A 371 8.24 -8.41 -13.33
CA ALA A 371 8.80 -8.27 -11.99
C ALA A 371 10.20 -7.65 -12.02
N ALA A 372 11.08 -8.16 -12.90
CA ALA A 372 12.45 -7.67 -13.03
C ALA A 372 12.49 -6.20 -13.45
N ALA A 373 11.70 -5.82 -14.46
CA ALA A 373 11.63 -4.44 -14.93
C ALA A 373 11.04 -3.51 -13.87
N ALA A 374 9.89 -3.85 -13.28
CA ALA A 374 9.26 -3.01 -12.26
C ALA A 374 10.16 -2.79 -11.04
N ARG A 375 10.85 -3.85 -10.61
CA ARG A 375 11.84 -3.77 -9.53
C ARG A 375 13.05 -2.91 -9.92
N ALA A 376 13.57 -3.06 -11.13
CA ALA A 376 14.70 -2.26 -11.61
C ALA A 376 14.33 -0.77 -11.66
N ASN A 377 13.14 -0.44 -12.17
CA ASN A 377 12.64 0.94 -12.21
C ASN A 377 12.54 1.53 -10.80
N ALA A 378 11.97 0.79 -9.84
CA ALA A 378 11.85 1.22 -8.46
C ALA A 378 13.21 1.45 -7.78
N ARG A 379 14.16 0.52 -7.94
CA ARG A 379 15.53 0.67 -7.38
C ARG A 379 16.28 1.84 -8.03
N ALA A 380 16.09 2.07 -9.33
CA ALA A 380 16.67 3.23 -10.01
C ALA A 380 16.13 4.54 -9.46
N LEU A 381 14.81 4.64 -9.25
CA LEU A 381 14.21 5.85 -8.71
C LEU A 381 14.60 6.09 -7.24
N PHE A 382 14.38 5.10 -6.37
CA PHE A 382 14.50 5.30 -4.91
C PHE A 382 15.91 5.11 -4.35
N TYR A 383 16.74 4.31 -5.01
CA TYR A 383 18.10 3.99 -4.52
C TYR A 383 19.21 4.50 -5.46
N GLY A 384 18.87 5.13 -6.59
CA GLY A 384 19.85 5.64 -7.55
C GLY A 384 20.66 4.54 -8.25
N GLU A 385 20.19 3.29 -8.21
CA GLU A 385 20.89 2.16 -8.82
C GLU A 385 20.66 2.11 -10.33
N PRO A 386 21.69 1.90 -11.17
CA PRO A 386 21.50 1.88 -12.60
C PRO A 386 20.56 0.73 -13.03
N PRO A 387 19.67 0.95 -14.02
CA PRO A 387 18.84 -0.11 -14.56
C PRO A 387 19.70 -1.29 -15.04
N GLY A 388 19.48 -2.49 -14.50
CA GLY A 388 20.22 -3.69 -14.88
C GLY A 388 21.45 -4.03 -14.04
N ALA A 389 21.70 -3.35 -12.91
CA ALA A 389 22.60 -3.86 -11.89
C ALA A 389 22.09 -5.24 -11.43
N ARG A 390 22.76 -6.30 -11.87
CA ARG A 390 22.44 -7.69 -11.47
C ARG A 390 22.68 -7.79 -9.97
N CYS A 391 21.63 -8.11 -9.20
CA CYS A 391 21.76 -8.59 -7.83
C CYS A 391 22.32 -10.02 -7.83
#